data_AF-A0A7C3CSD3-F1
#
_entry.id   AF-A0A7C3CSD3-F1
#
_cell.length_a   1.000
_cell.length_b   1.000
_cell.length_c   1.000
_cell.angle_alpha   90.00
_cell.angle_beta   90.00
_cell.angle_gamma   90.00
#
_symmetry.space_group_name_H-M   'P 1'
#
loop_
_entity.id
_entity.type
_entity.pdbx_description
1 polymer ?
#
loop_
_entity_poly.entity_id
_entity_poly.type
_entity_poly.pdbx_seq_one_letter_code
_entity_poly.pdbx_strand_id
1 'polypeptide(L)'
;RARTEGGTAGFIKLVHKKNGELLGATVVAERAGEMIHEWIIALDRGLKVGDLAASIHVYPTYSMGSMQAAAAVRVAQLLGGASGKVMRGLARLSR
;
A
#
# COMPACT_ATOMS: atom_id res chain seq x y z
N ARG A 1 1.82 16.11 -1.32
CA ARG A 1 0.86 17.15 -0.91
C ARG A 1 0.82 17.36 0.60
N ALA A 2 0.53 16.33 1.41
CA ALA A 2 0.51 16.41 2.88
C ALA A 2 1.70 17.17 3.50
N ARG A 3 2.93 16.93 3.03
CA ARG A 3 4.13 17.63 3.52
C ARG A 3 4.16 19.13 3.18
N THR A 4 3.66 19.52 2.02
CA THR A 4 3.68 20.92 1.57
C THR A 4 2.57 21.73 2.23
N GLU A 5 1.48 21.08 2.67
CA GLU A 5 0.33 21.72 3.34
C GLU A 5 0.39 21.59 4.87
N GLY A 6 1.42 20.96 5.43
CA GLY A 6 1.56 20.75 6.89
C GLY A 6 0.67 19.63 7.47
N GLY A 7 -0.25 19.07 6.69
CA GLY A 7 -1.14 17.95 7.08
C GLY A 7 -0.48 16.57 7.04
N THR A 8 0.66 16.39 7.72
CA THR A 8 1.41 15.11 7.75
C THR A 8 0.96 14.13 8.83
N ALA A 9 0.14 14.58 9.78
CA ALA A 9 -0.40 13.73 10.83
C ALA A 9 -1.40 12.71 10.27
N GLY A 10 -1.40 11.51 10.87
CA GLY A 10 -2.30 10.43 10.51
C GLY A 10 -1.60 9.19 9.97
N PHE A 11 -2.38 8.24 9.47
CA PHE A 11 -1.89 6.96 8.96
C PHE A 11 -2.92 6.27 8.06
N ILE A 12 -2.46 5.28 7.31
CA ILE A 12 -3.31 4.34 6.58
C ILE A 12 -3.03 2.94 7.14
N LYS A 13 -4.09 2.25 7.56
CA LYS A 13 -4.04 0.86 8.00
C LYS A 13 -4.81 -0.01 7.02
N LEU A 14 -4.17 -1.07 6.53
CA LEU A 14 -4.77 -2.04 5.61
C LEU A 14 -4.95 -3.38 6.31
N VAL A 15 -6.11 -3.99 6.14
CA VAL A 15 -6.39 -5.36 6.57
C VAL A 15 -6.54 -6.20 5.32
N HIS A 16 -5.75 -7.25 5.18
CA HIS A 16 -5.73 -8.08 3.99
C HIS A 16 -5.41 -9.54 4.35
N LYS A 17 -5.83 -10.47 3.47
CA LYS A 17 -5.45 -11.89 3.56
C LYS A 17 -3.99 -12.09 3.15
N LYS A 18 -3.43 -13.26 3.45
CA LYS A 18 -2.06 -13.64 3.03
C LYS A 18 -1.86 -13.62 1.51
N ASN A 19 -2.92 -13.89 0.74
CA ASN A 19 -2.91 -13.85 -0.73
C ASN A 19 -2.98 -12.42 -1.31
N GLY A 20 -3.08 -11.39 -0.45
CA GLY A 20 -3.16 -9.98 -0.82
C GLY A 20 -4.55 -9.44 -1.08
N GLU A 21 -5.61 -10.24 -0.96
CA GLU A 21 -7.00 -9.78 -1.03
C GLU A 21 -7.30 -8.78 0.09
N LEU A 22 -7.80 -7.60 -0.28
CA LEU A 22 -8.13 -6.52 0.66
C LEU A 22 -9.44 -6.86 1.40
N LEU A 23 -9.43 -6.69 2.73
CA LEU A 23 -10.59 -6.90 3.60
C LEU A 23 -11.12 -5.59 4.21
N GLY A 24 -10.27 -4.59 4.32
CA GLY A 24 -10.65 -3.28 4.82
C GLY A 24 -9.49 -2.30 4.86
N ALA A 25 -9.82 -1.02 4.92
CA ALA A 25 -8.86 0.07 5.07
C ALA A 25 -9.35 1.08 6.11
N THR A 26 -8.43 1.66 6.86
CA THR A 26 -8.67 2.80 7.73
C THR A 26 -7.75 3.92 7.32
N VAL A 27 -8.30 5.10 7.06
CA VAL A 27 -7.53 6.28 6.65
C VAL A 27 -7.76 7.39 7.66
N VAL A 28 -6.68 7.88 8.24
CA VAL A 28 -6.66 9.08 9.10
C VAL A 28 -5.74 10.08 8.43
N ALA A 29 -6.32 11.17 7.91
CA ALA A 29 -5.63 12.26 7.23
C ALA A 29 -6.60 13.44 7.06
N GLU A 30 -6.09 14.63 6.77
CA GLU A 30 -6.90 15.84 6.52
C GLU A 30 -7.94 15.63 5.40
N ARG A 31 -7.59 14.85 4.36
CA ARG A 31 -8.46 14.54 3.21
C ARG A 31 -8.95 13.08 3.22
N ALA A 32 -9.08 12.46 4.40
CA ALA A 32 -9.44 11.04 4.53
C ALA A 32 -10.75 10.66 3.81
N GLY A 33 -11.77 11.53 3.86
CA GLY A 33 -13.05 11.30 3.19
C GLY A 33 -12.95 11.19 1.66
N GLU A 34 -11.99 11.88 1.05
CA GLU A 34 -11.72 11.75 -0.39
C GLU A 34 -10.84 10.52 -0.67
N MET A 35 -9.82 10.29 0.16
CA MET A 35 -8.88 9.19 0.00
C MET A 35 -9.55 7.81 0.15
N ILE A 36 -10.59 7.68 0.99
CA ILE A 36 -11.22 6.38 1.27
C ILE A 36 -11.92 5.79 0.03
N HIS A 37 -12.34 6.63 -0.93
CA HIS A 37 -13.08 6.19 -2.13
C HIS A 37 -12.31 5.18 -2.97
N GLU A 38 -10.98 5.32 -3.08
CA GLU A 38 -10.14 4.37 -3.79
C GLU A 38 -10.21 2.98 -3.17
N TRP A 39 -10.18 2.91 -1.82
CA TRP A 39 -10.27 1.67 -1.08
C TRP A 39 -11.66 1.04 -1.15
N ILE A 40 -12.71 1.87 -1.21
CA ILE A 40 -14.10 1.41 -1.41
C ILE A 40 -14.21 0.68 -2.76
N ILE A 41 -13.69 1.27 -3.84
CA ILE A 41 -13.70 0.64 -5.17
C ILE A 41 -12.88 -0.66 -5.16
N ALA A 42 -11.73 -0.66 -4.48
CA ALA A 42 -10.90 -1.87 -4.35
C ALA A 42 -11.65 -3.01 -3.65
N LEU A 43 -12.40 -2.71 -2.59
CA LEU A 43 -13.24 -3.68 -1.88
C LEU A 43 -14.41 -4.17 -2.75
N ASP A 44 -15.13 -3.25 -3.38
CA ASP A 44 -16.27 -3.54 -4.26
C ASP A 44 -15.88 -4.46 -5.43
N ARG A 45 -14.68 -4.24 -5.99
CA ARG A 45 -14.15 -5.04 -7.10
C ARG A 45 -13.32 -6.25 -6.66
N GLY A 46 -13.18 -6.50 -5.36
CA GLY A 46 -12.38 -7.61 -4.84
C GLY A 46 -10.89 -7.55 -5.24
N LEU A 47 -10.34 -6.34 -5.39
CA LEU A 47 -8.95 -6.14 -5.79
C LEU A 47 -7.99 -6.52 -4.67
N LYS A 48 -6.77 -6.89 -5.08
CA LYS A 48 -5.67 -7.11 -4.16
C LYS A 48 -4.96 -5.80 -3.85
N VAL A 49 -4.32 -5.74 -2.69
CA VAL A 49 -3.49 -4.59 -2.29
C VAL A 49 -2.39 -4.31 -3.32
N GLY A 50 -1.86 -5.36 -3.96
CA GLY A 50 -0.86 -5.22 -5.01
C GLY A 50 -1.35 -4.50 -6.27
N ASP A 51 -2.65 -4.54 -6.57
CA ASP A 51 -3.22 -3.87 -7.74
C ASP A 51 -3.21 -2.35 -7.54
N LEU A 52 -3.50 -1.89 -6.32
CA LEU A 52 -3.40 -0.47 -5.97
C LEU A 52 -1.95 0.01 -5.96
N ALA A 53 -1.01 -0.82 -5.52
CA ALA A 53 0.41 -0.49 -5.56
C ALA A 53 0.93 -0.31 -7.00
N ALA A 54 0.36 -1.04 -7.97
CA ALA A 54 0.73 -0.96 -9.38
C ALA A 54 0.01 0.17 -10.13
N SER A 55 -1.10 0.68 -9.57
CA SER A 55 -1.87 1.76 -10.17
C SER A 55 -1.14 3.11 -10.14
N ILE A 56 -1.32 3.91 -11.19
CA ILE A 56 -0.74 5.23 -11.30
C ILE A 56 -1.50 6.20 -10.38
N HIS A 57 -0.77 6.78 -9.44
CA HIS A 57 -1.26 7.85 -8.58
C HIS A 57 -0.68 9.19 -9.01
N VAL A 58 -1.52 10.21 -9.07
CA VAL A 58 -1.09 11.55 -9.47
C VAL A 58 -0.17 12.17 -8.42
N TYR A 59 0.94 12.76 -8.87
CA TYR A 59 1.83 13.55 -8.03
C TYR A 59 1.61 15.06 -8.26
N PRO A 60 1.62 15.91 -7.21
CA PRO A 60 1.68 15.62 -5.78
C PRO A 60 0.28 15.61 -5.16
N THR A 61 -0.27 14.44 -4.83
CA THR A 61 -1.59 14.32 -4.16
C THR A 61 -1.51 13.65 -2.77
N TYR A 62 -2.64 13.58 -2.07
CA TYR A 62 -2.79 12.78 -0.84
C TYR A 62 -2.90 11.28 -1.15
N SER A 63 -3.44 10.91 -2.31
CA SER A 63 -3.55 9.52 -2.77
C SER A 63 -2.18 8.84 -2.90
N MET A 64 -1.09 9.59 -3.06
CA MET A 64 0.27 9.05 -2.95
C MET A 64 0.51 8.28 -1.63
N GLY A 65 -0.16 8.67 -0.54
CA GLY A 65 -0.14 7.91 0.72
C GLY A 65 -0.77 6.52 0.56
N SER A 66 -1.89 6.41 -0.18
CA SER A 66 -2.53 5.13 -0.49
C SER A 66 -1.59 4.22 -1.29
N MET A 67 -0.97 4.76 -2.35
CA MET A 67 0.03 4.05 -3.15
C MET A 67 1.17 3.51 -2.29
N GLN A 68 1.72 4.35 -1.41
CA GLN A 68 2.84 3.99 -0.54
C GLN A 68 2.45 2.90 0.47
N ALA A 69 1.26 3.00 1.07
CA ALA A 69 0.74 1.98 1.98
C ALA A 69 0.56 0.63 1.26
N ALA A 70 0.00 0.65 0.05
CA ALA A 70 -0.17 -0.53 -0.78
C ALA A 70 1.19 -1.15 -1.19
N ALA A 71 2.15 -0.31 -1.61
CA ALA A 71 3.48 -0.74 -1.99
C ALA A 71 4.24 -1.39 -0.82
N ALA A 72 4.13 -0.84 0.39
CA ALA A 72 4.74 -1.42 1.59
C ALA A 72 4.25 -2.86 1.85
N VAL A 73 2.93 -3.10 1.73
CA VAL A 73 2.35 -4.44 1.84
C VAL A 73 2.86 -5.35 0.73
N ARG A 74 2.91 -4.86 -0.52
CA ARG A 74 3.38 -5.64 -1.66
C ARG A 74 4.83 -6.08 -1.51
N VAL A 75 5.70 -5.19 -1.07
CA VAL A 75 7.11 -5.51 -0.78
C VAL A 75 7.22 -6.53 0.35
N ALA A 76 6.45 -6.37 1.43
CA ALA A 76 6.44 -7.34 2.53
C ALA A 76 6.03 -8.74 2.07
N GLN A 77 5.03 -8.86 1.18
CA GLN A 77 4.62 -10.14 0.60
C GLN A 77 5.70 -10.77 -0.29
N LEU A 78 6.37 -9.96 -1.12
CA LEU A 78 7.46 -10.43 -2.00
C LEU A 78 8.66 -10.94 -1.18
N LEU A 79 9.05 -10.20 -0.15
CA LEU A 79 10.19 -10.54 0.70
C LEU A 79 9.84 -11.63 1.74
N GLY A 80 8.58 -11.79 2.13
CA GLY A 80 8.14 -12.77 3.11
C GLY A 80 8.01 -14.20 2.56
N GLY A 81 7.84 -14.36 1.25
CA GLY A 81 7.62 -15.66 0.61
C GLY A 81 8.87 -16.55 0.49
N ALA A 82 8.67 -17.75 -0.07
CA ALA A 82 9.75 -18.69 -0.41
C ALA A 82 10.79 -18.03 -1.35
N SER A 83 10.33 -17.26 -2.34
CA SER A 83 11.19 -16.48 -3.24
C SER A 83 12.04 -15.44 -2.50
N GLY A 84 11.50 -14.81 -1.45
CA GLY A 84 12.25 -13.88 -0.62
C GLY A 84 13.35 -14.55 0.23
N LYS A 85 13.15 -15.81 0.64
CA LYS A 85 14.19 -16.62 1.29
C LYS A 85 15.33 -16.96 0.32
N VAL A 86 14.99 -17.34 -0.91
CA VAL A 86 15.98 -17.61 -1.97
C VAL A 86 16.77 -16.35 -2.30
N MET A 87 16.10 -15.21 -2.48
CA MET A 87 16.76 -13.95 -2.83
C MET A 87 17.70 -13.45 -1.73
N ARG A 88 17.33 -13.61 -0.45
CA ARG A 88 18.22 -13.35 0.69
C ARG A 88 19.41 -14.31 0.76
N GLY A 89 19.22 -15.57 0.35
CA GLY A 89 20.30 -16.55 0.25
C GLY A 89 21.32 -16.16 -0.83
N LEU A 90 20.83 -15.78 -2.02
CA LEU A 90 21.67 -15.33 -3.12
C LEU A 90 22.39 -14.01 -2.80
N ALA A 91 21.72 -13.05 -2.16
CA ALA A 91 22.34 -11.79 -1.73
C ALA A 91 23.44 -11.96 -0.66
N ARG A 92 23.43 -13.08 0.08
CA ARG A 92 24.52 -13.45 1.01
C ARG A 92 25.69 -14.14 0.32
N LEU A 93 25.45 -14.79 -0.83
CA LEU A 93 26.46 -15.44 -1.65
C LEU A 93 27.20 -14.45 -2.57
N SER A 94 26.60 -13.29 -2.86
CA SER A 94 27.21 -12.22 -3.67
C SER A 94 27.93 -11.16 -2.83
N ARG A 95 28.22 -11.44 -1.55
CA ARG A 95 29.09 -10.65 -0.67
C ARG A 95 30.29 -11.51 -0.31
#